data_AF-A0A7D7WBN7-F1
#
_entry.id   AF-A0A7D7WBN7-F1
#
_cell.length_a   1.000
_cell.length_b   1.000
_cell.length_c   1.000
_cell.angle_alpha   90.00
_cell.angle_beta   90.00
_cell.angle_gamma   90.00
#
_symmetry.space_group_name_H-M   'P 1'
#
loop_
_entity.id
_entity.type
_entity.pdbx_description
1 polymer ?
#
loop_
_entity_poly.entity_id
_entity_poly.type
_entity_poly.pdbx_seq_one_letter_code
_entity_poly.pdbx_strand_id
1 'polypeptide(L)'
;MRTIRRLVEAKKAEREENGEAGFSLIELIIVVVILGILVAIAIPIIGNIQNEAKISAAKSAAQNAAVQASSQWASGAAAVAADSYKTNDDDLEVTIAGTDANTVCATAVNLTITGANTFYAGPGCASTTPTTTAGS
;
A
#
# COMPACT_ATOMS: atom_id res chain seq x y z
N MET A 1 -30.13 -41.75 45.88
CA MET A 1 -29.91 -41.68 44.41
C MET A 1 -31.01 -40.98 43.60
N ARG A 2 -32.24 -40.74 44.10
CA ARG A 2 -33.32 -40.10 43.33
C ARG A 2 -33.14 -38.59 43.08
N THR A 3 -32.41 -37.88 43.94
CA THR A 3 -32.21 -36.42 43.84
C THR A 3 -31.32 -36.01 42.68
N ILE A 4 -30.31 -36.82 42.34
CA ILE A 4 -29.38 -36.54 41.23
C ILE A 4 -30.12 -36.56 39.88
N ARG A 5 -31.07 -37.49 39.68
CA ARG A 5 -31.86 -37.57 38.44
C ARG A 5 -32.70 -36.31 38.21
N ARG A 6 -33.30 -35.74 39.26
CA ARG A 6 -34.13 -34.53 39.16
C ARG A 6 -33.33 -33.29 38.75
N LEU A 7 -32.08 -33.18 39.20
CA LEU A 7 -31.20 -32.07 38.84
C LEU A 7 -30.69 -32.18 37.40
N VAL A 8 -30.39 -33.39 36.93
CA VAL A 8 -29.98 -33.63 35.54
C VAL A 8 -31.14 -33.36 34.57
N GLU A 9 -32.36 -33.76 34.91
CA GLU A 9 -33.55 -33.48 34.10
C GLU A 9 -33.85 -31.97 34.03
N ALA A 10 -33.76 -31.24 35.15
CA ALA A 10 -33.93 -29.79 35.17
C ALA A 10 -32.85 -29.07 34.34
N LYS A 11 -31.58 -29.51 34.42
CA LYS A 11 -30.47 -28.95 33.63
C LYS A 11 -30.56 -29.28 32.13
N LYS A 12 -31.15 -30.43 31.77
CA LYS A 12 -31.39 -30.79 30.36
C LYS A 12 -32.52 -29.94 29.76
N ALA A 13 -33.60 -29.73 30.51
CA ALA A 13 -34.70 -28.86 30.11
C ALA A 13 -34.21 -27.40 29.92
N GLU A 14 -33.33 -26.92 30.80
CA GLU A 14 -32.73 -25.57 30.70
C GLU A 14 -31.89 -25.40 29.41
N ARG A 15 -31.12 -26.42 29.00
CA ARG A 15 -30.35 -26.38 27.74
C ARG A 15 -31.23 -26.41 26.48
N GLU A 16 -32.35 -27.13 26.54
CA GLU A 16 -33.34 -27.19 25.45
C GLU A 16 -34.16 -25.89 25.37
N GLU A 17 -34.46 -25.25 26.50
CA GLU A 17 -35.14 -23.95 26.60
C GLU A 17 -34.26 -22.78 26.15
N ASN A 18 -32.97 -22.79 26.50
CA ASN A 18 -32.01 -21.77 26.11
C ASN A 18 -31.53 -21.91 24.64
N GLY A 19 -31.95 -22.94 23.92
CA GLY A 19 -31.66 -23.10 22.50
C GLY A 19 -30.17 -23.06 22.18
N GLU A 20 -29.31 -23.60 23.05
CA GLU A 20 -27.86 -23.66 22.84
C GLU A 20 -27.53 -24.69 21.75
N ALA A 21 -27.87 -24.36 20.51
CA ALA A 21 -27.50 -25.08 19.32
C ALA A 21 -26.00 -24.88 19.06
N GLY A 22 -25.24 -25.97 19.02
CA GLY A 22 -23.86 -25.95 18.55
C GLY A 22 -23.81 -25.59 17.06
N PHE A 23 -22.79 -24.84 16.66
CA PHE A 23 -22.51 -24.56 15.25
C PHE A 23 -22.33 -25.88 14.51
N SER A 24 -23.05 -26.08 13.41
CA SER A 24 -22.94 -27.28 12.60
C SER A 24 -21.64 -27.28 11.82
N LEU A 25 -20.99 -28.44 11.70
CA LEU A 25 -19.76 -28.55 10.90
C LEU A 25 -19.99 -28.15 9.44
N ILE A 26 -21.18 -28.41 8.89
CA ILE A 26 -21.52 -27.99 7.52
C ILE A 26 -21.65 -26.47 7.40
N GLU A 27 -22.10 -25.77 8.45
CA GLU A 27 -22.19 -24.31 8.47
C GLU A 27 -20.82 -23.67 8.45
N LEU A 28 -19.84 -24.26 9.13
CA LEU A 28 -18.47 -23.75 9.07
C LEU A 28 -17.82 -24.09 7.72
N ILE A 29 -18.09 -25.27 7.17
CA ILE A 29 -17.56 -25.68 5.86
C ILE A 29 -18.05 -24.76 4.73
N ILE A 30 -19.34 -24.43 4.67
CA ILE A 30 -19.85 -23.56 3.60
C ILE A 30 -19.26 -22.14 3.69
N VAL A 31 -19.00 -21.64 4.89
CA VAL A 31 -18.37 -20.32 5.08
C VAL A 31 -16.95 -20.31 4.54
N VAL A 32 -16.12 -21.30 4.87
CA VAL A 32 -14.73 -21.34 4.36
C VAL A 32 -14.68 -21.59 2.85
N VAL A 33 -15.65 -22.31 2.30
CA VAL A 33 -15.80 -22.47 0.84
C VAL A 33 -16.09 -21.14 0.17
N ILE A 34 -17.05 -20.36 0.69
CA ILE A 34 -17.37 -19.03 0.15
C ILE A 34 -16.17 -18.08 0.31
N LEU A 35 -15.52 -18.06 1.48
CA LEU A 35 -14.31 -17.25 1.71
C LEU A 35 -13.17 -17.65 0.75
N GLY A 36 -13.01 -18.95 0.46
CA GLY A 36 -12.04 -19.42 -0.51
C GLY A 36 -12.28 -18.88 -1.92
N ILE A 37 -13.54 -18.84 -2.37
CA ILE A 37 -13.91 -18.26 -3.66
C ILE A 37 -13.63 -16.75 -3.70
N LEU A 38 -13.98 -16.01 -2.64
CA LEU A 38 -13.71 -14.58 -2.55
C LEU A 38 -12.21 -14.27 -2.59
N VAL A 39 -11.39 -15.01 -1.84
CA VAL A 39 -9.94 -14.84 -1.79
C VAL A 39 -9.30 -15.12 -3.15
N ALA A 40 -9.75 -16.15 -3.87
CA ALA A 40 -9.23 -16.49 -5.20
C ALA A 40 -9.38 -15.33 -6.20
N ILE A 41 -10.46 -14.55 -6.13
CA ILE A 41 -10.68 -13.38 -6.99
C ILE A 41 -9.96 -12.14 -6.45
N ALA A 42 -9.90 -11.97 -5.12
CA ALA A 42 -9.34 -10.78 -4.49
C ALA A 42 -7.82 -10.66 -4.62
N ILE A 43 -7.08 -11.76 -4.44
CA ILE A 43 -5.60 -11.78 -4.48
C ILE A 43 -5.03 -11.13 -5.76
N PRO A 44 -5.43 -11.52 -6.99
CA PRO A 44 -4.83 -10.94 -8.20
C PRO A 44 -5.12 -9.44 -8.35
N ILE A 45 -6.31 -8.99 -7.95
CA ILE A 45 -6.72 -7.57 -8.09
C ILE A 45 -5.91 -6.67 -7.15
N ILE A 46 -5.70 -7.12 -5.91
CA ILE A 46 -4.98 -6.36 -4.90
C ILE A 46 -3.53 -6.08 -5.33
N GLY A 47 -2.86 -7.02 -6.01
CA GLY A 47 -1.50 -6.81 -6.52
C GLY A 47 -1.42 -5.66 -7.55
N ASN A 48 -2.37 -5.60 -8.48
CA ASN A 48 -2.40 -4.53 -9.48
C ASN A 48 -2.70 -3.15 -8.85
N ILE A 49 -3.64 -3.08 -7.91
CA ILE A 49 -3.97 -1.84 -7.20
C ILE A 49 -2.76 -1.31 -6.43
N GLN A 50 -2.01 -2.19 -5.76
CA GLN A 50 -0.78 -1.80 -5.07
C GLN A 50 0.27 -1.25 -6.03
N ASN A 51 0.45 -1.88 -7.20
CA ASN A 51 1.40 -1.40 -8.19
C ASN A 51 1.02 -0.01 -8.74
N GLU A 52 -0.26 0.19 -9.08
CA GLU A 52 -0.77 1.51 -9.52
C GLU A 52 -0.63 2.58 -8.43
N ALA A 53 -0.87 2.22 -7.16
CA ALA A 53 -0.66 3.12 -6.03
C ALA A 53 0.81 3.52 -5.90
N LYS A 54 1.75 2.58 -6.05
CA LYS A 54 3.19 2.84 -6.04
C LYS A 54 3.64 3.74 -7.19
N ILE A 55 3.13 3.50 -8.41
CA ILE A 55 3.37 4.36 -9.59
C ILE A 55 2.90 5.78 -9.31
N SER A 56 1.68 5.93 -8.79
CA SER A 56 1.09 7.24 -8.47
C SER A 56 1.87 7.96 -7.37
N ALA A 57 2.29 7.24 -6.33
CA ALA A 57 3.10 7.77 -5.24
C ALA A 57 4.46 8.27 -5.74
N ALA A 58 5.17 7.48 -6.55
CA ALA A 58 6.46 7.86 -7.11
C ALA A 58 6.37 9.07 -8.04
N LYS A 59 5.35 9.10 -8.92
CA LYS A 59 5.08 10.27 -9.76
C LYS A 59 4.80 11.53 -8.94
N SER A 60 4.00 11.40 -7.89
CA SER A 60 3.66 12.51 -7.00
C SER A 60 4.90 12.99 -6.24
N ALA A 61 5.75 12.08 -5.77
CA ALA A 61 7.00 12.40 -5.10
C ALA A 61 7.95 13.20 -6.01
N ALA A 62 8.12 12.78 -7.27
CA ALA A 62 8.91 13.55 -8.24
C ALA A 62 8.34 14.96 -8.43
N GLN A 63 7.03 15.10 -8.64
CA GLN A 63 6.38 16.40 -8.83
C GLN A 63 6.54 17.32 -7.62
N ASN A 64 6.27 16.79 -6.42
CA ASN A 64 6.41 17.53 -5.17
C ASN A 64 7.85 18.00 -4.95
N ALA A 65 8.82 17.12 -5.21
CA ALA A 65 10.23 17.44 -5.07
C ALA A 65 10.66 18.53 -6.08
N ALA A 66 10.20 18.47 -7.33
CA ALA A 66 10.47 19.50 -8.34
C ALA A 66 9.89 20.88 -7.95
N VAL A 67 8.65 20.92 -7.45
CA VAL A 67 8.00 22.16 -6.98
C VAL A 67 8.72 22.73 -5.75
N GLN A 68 9.04 21.87 -4.78
CA GLN A 68 9.75 22.32 -3.59
C GLN A 68 11.15 22.84 -3.93
N ALA A 69 11.91 22.13 -4.77
CA ALA A 69 13.24 22.55 -5.19
C ALA A 69 13.21 23.87 -5.97
N SER A 70 12.30 24.01 -6.94
CA SER A 70 12.11 25.28 -7.65
C SER A 70 11.71 26.43 -6.72
N SER A 71 10.87 26.20 -5.71
CA SER A 71 10.52 27.23 -4.72
C SER A 71 11.69 27.65 -3.83
N GLN A 72 12.58 26.72 -3.47
CA GLN A 72 13.77 27.01 -2.68
C GLN A 72 14.77 27.85 -3.47
N TRP A 73 15.01 27.52 -4.74
CA TRP A 73 15.85 28.35 -5.61
C TRP A 73 15.23 29.72 -5.89
N ALA A 74 13.92 29.79 -6.10
CA ALA A 74 13.22 31.06 -6.29
C ALA A 74 13.31 31.98 -5.06
N SER A 75 13.42 31.40 -3.85
CA SER A 75 13.64 32.16 -2.61
C SER A 75 15.12 32.49 -2.33
N GLY A 76 16.04 32.11 -3.22
CA GLY A 76 17.46 32.45 -3.14
C GLY A 76 18.34 31.45 -2.40
N ALA A 77 17.85 30.23 -2.13
CA ALA A 77 18.67 29.18 -1.55
C ALA A 77 19.75 28.71 -2.56
N ALA A 78 21.02 28.69 -2.15
CA ALA A 78 22.15 28.37 -3.03
C ALA A 78 22.34 26.86 -3.28
N ALA A 79 21.85 26.01 -2.37
CA ALA A 79 21.93 24.57 -2.50
C ALA A 79 20.70 23.94 -1.83
N VAL A 80 20.18 22.93 -2.48
CA VAL A 80 19.01 22.19 -2.02
C VAL A 80 19.51 20.85 -1.50
N ALA A 81 19.41 20.62 -0.19
CA ALA A 81 19.90 19.38 0.41
C ALA A 81 19.09 18.19 -0.13
N ALA A 82 19.77 17.15 -0.63
CA ALA A 82 19.13 15.95 -1.16
C ALA A 82 18.22 15.26 -0.12
N ASP A 83 18.57 15.37 1.17
CA ASP A 83 17.76 14.81 2.27
C ASP A 83 16.40 15.51 2.46
N SER A 84 16.19 16.71 1.90
CA SER A 84 14.91 17.43 1.99
C SER A 84 13.78 16.78 1.18
N TYR A 85 14.10 15.80 0.33
CA TYR A 85 13.14 15.14 -0.57
C TYR A 85 12.91 13.67 -0.28
N LYS A 86 13.50 13.16 0.80
CA LYS A 86 13.28 11.78 1.20
C LYS A 86 11.82 11.58 1.58
N THR A 87 11.29 10.45 1.14
CA THR A 87 9.97 9.99 1.53
C THR A 87 10.12 9.08 2.76
N ASN A 88 9.05 8.90 3.54
CA ASN A 88 9.04 7.90 4.62
C ASN A 88 8.80 6.48 4.09
N ASP A 89 9.10 6.25 2.81
CA ASP A 89 8.93 4.97 2.11
C ASP A 89 10.31 4.52 1.66
N ASP A 90 10.82 3.46 2.28
CA ASP A 90 12.14 2.89 2.01
C ASP A 90 12.28 2.36 0.58
N ASP A 91 11.14 2.07 -0.08
CA ASP A 91 11.10 1.62 -1.46
C ASP A 91 11.08 2.77 -2.47
N LEU A 92 11.08 4.04 -2.02
CA LEU A 92 10.93 5.23 -2.86
C LEU A 92 12.07 6.23 -2.65
N GLU A 93 13.01 6.23 -3.60
CA GLU A 93 14.14 7.15 -3.64
C GLU A 93 13.82 8.39 -4.48
N VAL A 94 14.18 9.58 -4.01
CA VAL A 94 14.02 10.83 -4.75
C VAL A 94 15.35 11.56 -4.82
N THR A 95 15.76 11.92 -6.05
CA THR A 95 16.96 12.70 -6.34
C THR A 95 16.58 13.96 -7.11
N ILE A 96 17.24 15.07 -6.79
CA ILE A 96 17.12 16.33 -7.54
C ILE A 96 18.43 16.61 -8.27
N ALA A 97 18.31 16.96 -9.55
CA ALA A 97 19.38 17.54 -10.36
C ALA A 97 18.99 18.95 -10.82
N GLY A 98 19.98 19.73 -11.26
CA GLY A 98 19.81 21.12 -11.67
C GLY A 98 20.52 22.10 -10.74
N THR A 99 20.73 23.31 -11.23
CA THR A 99 21.45 24.38 -10.50
C THR A 99 20.57 25.58 -10.19
N ASP A 100 19.38 25.63 -10.78
CA ASP A 100 18.41 26.71 -10.62
C ASP A 100 16.98 26.22 -10.86
N ALA A 101 16.00 27.10 -10.64
CA ALA A 101 14.58 26.80 -10.81
C ALA A 101 14.19 26.41 -12.26
N ASN A 102 14.99 26.79 -13.26
CA ASN A 102 14.69 26.53 -14.67
C ASN A 102 15.29 25.21 -15.16
N THR A 103 16.31 24.71 -14.48
CA THR A 103 17.04 23.48 -14.80
C THR A 103 16.74 22.34 -13.84
N VAL A 104 15.81 22.52 -12.90
CA VAL A 104 15.43 21.48 -11.96
C VAL A 104 14.87 20.24 -12.67
N CYS A 105 15.39 19.09 -12.29
CA CYS A 105 14.81 17.79 -12.57
C CYS A 105 14.77 16.94 -11.31
N ALA A 106 13.57 16.63 -10.84
CA ALA A 106 13.33 15.63 -9.83
C ALA A 106 13.17 14.25 -10.48
N THR A 107 13.85 13.27 -9.93
CA THR A 107 13.76 11.86 -10.30
C THR A 107 13.30 11.08 -9.08
N ALA A 108 12.19 10.35 -9.20
CA ALA A 108 11.72 9.42 -8.18
C ALA A 108 11.81 7.99 -8.70
N VAL A 109 12.43 7.09 -7.95
CA VAL A 109 12.59 5.68 -8.29
C VAL A 109 11.87 4.84 -7.27
N ASN A 110 10.90 4.03 -7.70
CA ASN A 110 10.36 2.98 -6.85
C ASN A 110 11.13 1.67 -7.07
N LEU A 111 11.74 1.14 -6.02
CA LEU A 111 12.62 -0.03 -6.08
C LEU A 111 11.87 -1.36 -6.20
N THR A 112 10.56 -1.35 -5.96
CA THR A 112 9.73 -2.58 -5.97
C THR A 112 8.89 -2.74 -7.23
N ILE A 113 8.75 -1.71 -8.05
CA ILE A 113 8.05 -1.79 -9.34
C ILE A 113 8.97 -2.48 -10.34
N THR A 114 8.49 -3.56 -10.96
CA THR A 114 9.18 -4.18 -12.10
C THR A 114 8.81 -3.44 -13.40
N GLY A 115 9.80 -3.03 -14.17
CA GLY A 115 9.59 -2.27 -15.42
C GLY A 115 9.86 -0.77 -15.24
N ALA A 116 9.06 0.09 -15.86
CA ALA A 116 9.25 1.53 -15.82
C ALA A 116 8.96 2.09 -14.41
N ASN A 117 10.00 2.24 -13.61
CA ASN A 117 9.96 2.52 -12.19
C ASN A 117 10.60 3.88 -11.80
N THR A 118 11.18 4.56 -12.78
CA THR A 118 11.82 5.87 -12.64
C THR A 118 10.90 6.93 -13.22
N PHE A 119 10.58 7.95 -12.44
CA PHE A 119 9.64 9.01 -12.79
C PHE A 119 10.34 10.37 -12.72
N TYR A 120 10.07 11.24 -13.68
CA TYR A 120 10.73 12.53 -13.82
C TYR A 120 9.73 13.67 -13.70
N ALA A 121 10.14 14.77 -13.07
CA ALA A 121 9.36 16.00 -13.01
C ALA A 121 10.25 17.23 -12.94
N GLY A 122 9.89 18.29 -13.67
CA GLY A 122 10.60 19.56 -13.68
C GLY A 122 11.04 19.98 -15.09
N PRO A 123 11.25 21.29 -15.32
CA PRO A 123 11.62 21.85 -16.62
C PRO A 123 12.99 21.38 -17.15
N GLY A 124 13.91 20.96 -16.28
CA GLY A 124 15.25 20.50 -16.67
C GLY A 124 15.36 19.00 -16.97
N CYS A 125 14.27 18.24 -16.91
CA CYS A 125 14.34 16.80 -17.13
C CYS A 125 14.57 16.43 -18.60
N ALA A 126 15.58 15.58 -18.84
CA ALA A 126 15.90 15.06 -20.17
C ALA A 126 14.82 14.09 -20.73
N SER A 127 14.02 13.49 -19.84
CA SER A 127 12.89 12.63 -20.17
C SER A 127 11.71 13.02 -19.27
N THR A 128 10.50 12.99 -19.81
CA THR A 128 9.25 13.12 -19.04
C THR A 128 8.47 11.80 -19.00
N THR A 129 8.92 10.80 -19.74
CA THR A 129 8.36 9.45 -19.73
C THR A 129 9.06 8.61 -18.67
N PRO A 130 8.31 7.78 -17.92
CA PRO A 130 8.90 6.85 -16.99
C PRO A 130 9.86 5.91 -17.70
N THR A 131 11.00 5.63 -17.09
CA THR A 131 12.01 4.70 -17.61
C THR A 131 12.28 3.61 -16.60
N THR A 132 12.82 2.50 -17.06
CA THR A 132 13.44 1.49 -16.17
C THR A 132 14.76 2.06 -15.67
N THR A 133 15.02 2.03 -14.36
CA THR A 133 16.35 2.31 -13.83
C THR A 133 17.35 1.39 -14.52
N ALA A 134 18.37 1.94 -15.19
CA ALA A 134 19.50 1.13 -15.65
C ALA A 134 20.18 0.57 -14.39
N GLY A 135 20.19 -0.75 -14.24
CA GLY A 135 20.37 -1.44 -12.96
C GLY A 135 21.53 -0.94 -12.09
N SER A 136 21.29 -1.03 -10.79
CA SER A 136 22.31 -1.46 -9.82
C SER A 136 22.41 -2.99 -9.81
#